data_AF-A0A199V533-F1
#
_entry.id   AF-A0A199V533-F1
#
_cell.length_a   1.000
_cell.length_b   1.000
_cell.length_c   1.000
_cell.angle_alpha   90.00
_cell.angle_beta   90.00
_cell.angle_gamma   90.00
#
_symmetry.space_group_name_H-M   'P 1'
#
loop_
_entity.id
_entity.type
_entity.pdbx_description
1 polymer ?
#
loop_
_entity_poly.entity_id
_entity_poly.type
_entity_poly.pdbx_seq_one_letter_code
_entity_poly.pdbx_strand_id
1 'polypeptide(L)'
;MGRKAGGLYINPKKFGAVGKPCMKEMVSFLGCLSLNKSNDDKCVRQKDLLLACVEAQKGKPKNPARTINYHLQRLGREKFF
;
A
#
# COMPACT_ATOMS: atom_id res chain seq x y z
N MET A 1 -30.08 -0.09 9.12
CA MET A 1 -29.70 1.09 8.30
C MET A 1 -29.40 0.62 6.88
N GLY A 2 -30.39 0.74 5.99
CA GLY A 2 -30.38 0.17 4.64
C GLY A 2 -29.46 0.90 3.66
N ARG A 3 -28.93 0.15 2.70
CA ARG A 3 -28.07 0.65 1.60
C ARG A 3 -28.87 1.70 0.82
N LYS A 4 -28.49 2.98 0.92
CA LYS A 4 -29.01 4.04 0.06
C LYS A 4 -28.59 3.73 -1.37
N ALA A 5 -29.54 3.30 -2.20
CA ALA A 5 -29.36 3.21 -3.65
C ALA A 5 -28.92 4.60 -4.17
N GLY A 6 -27.81 4.67 -4.89
CA GLY A 6 -27.29 5.91 -5.50
C GLY A 6 -26.04 6.53 -4.85
N GLY A 7 -25.54 6.00 -3.73
CA GLY A 7 -24.31 6.52 -3.11
C GLY A 7 -23.05 6.06 -3.83
N LEU A 8 -22.12 6.99 -4.13
CA LEU A 8 -20.76 6.65 -4.57
C LEU A 8 -20.08 5.83 -3.46
N TYR A 9 -19.81 4.56 -3.74
CA TYR A 9 -19.23 3.62 -2.78
C TYR A 9 -18.28 2.66 -3.51
N ILE A 10 -17.09 2.49 -2.95
CA ILE A 10 -16.06 1.57 -3.42
C ILE A 10 -15.85 0.48 -2.36
N ASN A 11 -15.71 -0.77 -2.79
CA ASN A 11 -15.35 -1.86 -1.86
C ASN A 11 -13.85 -1.72 -1.46
N PRO A 12 -13.53 -1.32 -0.23
CA PRO A 12 -12.14 -1.09 0.17
C PRO A 12 -11.33 -2.40 0.22
N LYS A 13 -11.97 -3.57 0.28
CA LYS A 13 -11.27 -4.87 0.22
C LYS A 13 -10.67 -5.14 -1.17
N LYS A 14 -11.29 -4.63 -2.24
CA LYS A 14 -10.75 -4.73 -3.61
C LYS A 14 -9.54 -3.81 -3.83
N PHE A 15 -9.45 -2.72 -3.06
CA PHE A 15 -8.37 -1.73 -3.13
C PHE A 15 -7.32 -1.91 -2.01
N GLY A 16 -7.60 -2.72 -1.00
CA GLY A 16 -6.65 -3.11 0.05
C GLY A 16 -5.60 -4.12 -0.42
N ALA A 17 -5.74 -4.64 -1.65
CA ALA A 17 -4.72 -5.40 -2.34
C ALA A 17 -3.70 -4.50 -3.08
N VAL A 18 -3.67 -3.19 -2.79
CA VAL A 18 -2.49 -2.35 -3.12
C VAL A 18 -1.30 -3.05 -2.48
N GLY A 19 -0.43 -3.61 -3.32
CA GLY A 19 0.69 -4.44 -2.88
C GLY A 19 1.43 -3.76 -1.73
N LYS A 20 1.80 -4.56 -0.72
CA LYS A 20 2.56 -4.03 0.41
C LYS A 20 3.74 -3.23 -0.14
N PRO A 21 3.84 -1.93 0.21
CA PRO A 21 4.91 -1.10 -0.29
C PRO A 21 6.23 -1.72 0.18
N CYS A 22 7.24 -1.74 -0.69
CA CYS A 22 8.54 -2.39 -0.49
C CYS A 22 8.59 -3.91 -0.69
N MET A 23 7.50 -4.61 -1.05
CA MET A 23 7.57 -6.05 -1.34
C MET A 23 8.54 -6.38 -2.48
N LYS A 24 8.58 -5.54 -3.53
CA LYS A 24 9.48 -5.74 -4.66
C LYS A 24 10.95 -5.73 -4.20
N GLU A 25 11.33 -4.72 -3.42
CA GLU A 25 12.69 -4.59 -2.90
C GLU A 25 13.01 -5.68 -1.87
N MET A 26 12.02 -6.09 -1.07
CA MET A 26 12.15 -7.20 -0.12
C MET A 26 12.46 -8.52 -0.82
N VAL A 27 11.72 -8.87 -1.87
CA VAL A 27 11.95 -10.08 -2.66
C VAL A 27 13.30 -10.01 -3.37
N SER A 28 13.69 -8.84 -3.88
CA SER A 28 15.01 -8.61 -4.49
C SER A 28 16.16 -8.86 -3.50
N PHE A 29 16.04 -8.35 -2.28
CA PHE A 29 17.02 -8.58 -1.22
C PHE A 29 17.10 -10.06 -0.81
N LEU A 30 15.96 -10.72 -0.61
CA LEU A 30 15.90 -12.16 -0.29
C LEU A 30 16.48 -13.02 -1.41
N GLY A 31 16.22 -12.66 -2.67
CA GLY A 31 16.82 -13.31 -3.83
C GLY A 31 18.34 -13.19 -3.80
N CYS A 32 18.87 -11.99 -3.52
CA CYS A 32 20.30 -11.78 -3.39
C CYS A 32 20.91 -12.62 -2.24
N LEU A 33 20.26 -12.66 -1.07
CA LEU A 33 20.72 -13.48 0.07
C LEU A 33 20.75 -14.97 -0.29
N SER A 34 19.73 -15.47 -1.00
CA SER A 34 19.68 -16.88 -1.43
C SER A 34 20.85 -17.27 -2.32
N LEU A 35 21.29 -16.37 -3.20
CA LEU A 35 22.42 -16.58 -4.11
C LEU A 35 23.79 -16.42 -3.41
N ASN A 36 23.85 -15.64 -2.32
CA ASN A 36 25.08 -15.28 -1.64
C ASN A 36 25.28 -16.00 -0.29
N LYS A 37 24.60 -17.12 -0.06
CA LYS A 37 24.68 -17.89 1.20
C LYS A 37 24.36 -17.03 2.43
N SER A 38 23.36 -16.16 2.30
CA SER A 38 22.93 -15.22 3.34
C SER A 38 23.97 -14.19 3.78
N ASN A 39 25.02 -13.97 2.97
CA ASN A 39 25.96 -12.86 3.19
C ASN A 39 25.33 -11.56 2.68
N ASP A 40 25.03 -10.64 3.60
CA ASP A 40 24.38 -9.36 3.29
C ASP A 40 25.35 -8.29 2.78
N ASP A 41 26.65 -8.40 3.07
CA ASP A 41 27.70 -7.53 2.51
C ASP A 41 27.75 -7.60 0.98
N LYS A 42 27.37 -8.75 0.39
CA LYS A 42 27.24 -8.92 -1.06
C LYS A 42 25.94 -8.36 -1.64
N CYS A 43 25.00 -7.97 -0.78
CA CYS A 43 23.64 -7.55 -1.12
C CYS A 43 23.34 -6.12 -0.67
N VAL A 44 24.38 -5.31 -0.40
CA VAL A 44 24.27 -3.93 0.11
C VAL A 44 23.33 -3.08 -0.75
N ARG A 45 23.44 -3.17 -2.08
CA ARG A 45 22.56 -2.41 -2.98
C ARG A 45 21.08 -2.73 -2.77
N GLN A 46 20.71 -4.00 -2.71
CA GLN A 46 19.32 -4.43 -2.50
C GLN A 46 18.83 -4.09 -1.08
N LYS A 47 19.73 -4.16 -0.10
CA LYS A 47 19.49 -3.75 1.28
C LYS A 47 19.18 -2.25 1.37
N ASP A 48 19.97 -1.40 0.71
CA ASP A 48 19.79 0.05 0.70
C ASP A 48 18.48 0.45 0.02
N LEU A 49 18.13 -0.20 -1.10
CA LEU A 49 16.84 0.03 -1.77
C LEU A 49 15.65 -0.35 -0.88
N LEU A 50 15.76 -1.46 -0.16
CA LEU A 50 14.74 -1.89 0.81
C LEU A 50 14.63 -0.87 1.97
N LEU A 51 15.75 -0.43 2.54
CA LEU A 51 15.78 0.56 3.62
C LEU A 51 15.21 1.90 3.18
N ALA A 52 15.61 2.41 2.02
CA ALA A 52 15.08 3.64 1.46
C ALA A 52 13.56 3.57 1.25
N CYS A 53 13.05 2.41 0.78
CA CYS A 53 11.62 2.20 0.65
C CYS A 53 10.90 2.20 2.00
N VAL A 54 11.44 1.50 3.01
CA VAL A 54 10.83 1.43 4.35
C VAL A 54 10.79 2.81 5.00
N GLU A 55 11.87 3.58 4.94
CA GLU A 55 11.92 4.94 5.47
C GLU A 55 10.95 5.87 4.72
N ALA A 56 10.82 5.74 3.39
CA ALA A 56 9.82 6.49 2.62
C ALA A 56 8.37 6.15 2.98
N GLN A 57 8.12 5.00 3.60
CA GLN A 57 6.79 4.57 4.06
C GLN A 57 6.53 4.85 5.54
N LYS A 58 7.56 5.24 6.29
CA LYS A 58 7.46 5.61 7.69
C LYS A 58 6.54 6.82 7.84
N GLY A 59 5.56 6.72 8.73
CA GLY A 59 4.55 7.77 8.94
C GLY A 59 3.41 7.81 7.92
N LYS A 60 3.46 7.04 6.82
CA LYS A 60 2.33 6.96 5.90
C LYS A 60 1.19 6.08 6.48
N PRO A 61 -0.08 6.46 6.25
CA PRO A 61 -1.20 5.67 6.73
C PRO A 61 -1.19 4.27 6.11
N LYS A 62 -1.29 3.23 6.94
CA LYS A 62 -1.32 1.81 6.51
C LYS A 62 -2.41 1.48 5.49
N ASN A 63 -3.45 2.32 5.40
CA ASN A 63 -4.54 2.12 4.47
C ASN A 63 -5.07 3.49 3.99
N PRO A 64 -4.44 4.12 2.99
CA PRO A 64 -4.88 5.42 2.48
C PRO A 64 -6.30 5.35 1.90
N ALA A 65 -6.74 4.16 1.48
CA ALA A 65 -8.10 3.92 0.98
C ALA A 65 -9.15 3.78 2.09
N ARG A 66 -8.78 3.79 3.38
CA ARG A 66 -9.75 3.62 4.48
C ARG A 66 -10.81 4.73 4.51
N THR A 67 -10.44 5.96 4.16
CA THR A 67 -11.34 7.12 4.18
C THR A 67 -12.02 7.36 2.83
N ILE A 68 -11.75 6.56 1.79
CA ILE A 68 -12.25 6.83 0.43
C ILE A 68 -13.78 6.89 0.39
N ASN A 69 -14.47 5.99 1.08
CA ASN A 69 -15.93 5.97 1.13
C ASN A 69 -16.51 7.15 1.91
N TYR A 70 -15.79 7.68 2.91
CA TYR A 70 -16.20 8.90 3.60
C TYR A 70 -16.19 10.10 2.64
N HIS A 71 -15.14 10.23 1.83
CA HIS A 71 -15.05 11.30 0.84
C HIS A 71 -16.07 11.14 -0.30
N LEU A 72 -16.25 9.91 -0.82
CA LEU A 72 -17.23 9.61 -1.87
C LEU A 72 -18.67 9.90 -1.43
N GLN A 73 -19.01 9.60 -0.18
CA GLN A 73 -20.33 9.92 0.38
C GLN A 73 -20.59 11.42 0.53
N ARG A 74 -19.54 12.24 0.69
CA ARG A 74 -19.68 13.71 0.72
C ARG A 74 -19.89 14.27 -0.68
N LEU A 75 -19.04 13.87 -1.63
CA LEU A 75 -19.16 14.29 -3.04
C LEU A 75 -20.51 13.87 -3.66
N GLY A 76 -20.99 12.68 -3.30
CA GLY A 76 -22.31 12.20 -3.72
C GLY A 76 -23.50 12.90 -3.06
N ARG A 77 -23.30 13.81 -2.10
CA ARG A 77 -24.37 14.67 -1.57
C ARG A 77 -24.40 16.02 -2.25
N GLU A 78 -23.24 16.54 -2.64
CA GLU A 78 -23.10 17.87 -3.28
C GLU A 78 -23.50 17.88 -4.77
N LYS A 79 -23.53 16.72 -5.44
CA LYS A 79 -23.89 16.61 -6.87
C LYS A 79 -25.35 16.27 -7.18
N PHE A 80 -26.15 15.93 -6.16
CA PHE A 80 -27.52 15.43 -6.35
C PHE A 80 -28.58 16.24 -5.58
N PHE A 81 -28.22 17.45 -5.15
CA PHE A 81 -29.14 18.51 -4.71
C PHE A 81 -28.89 19.77 -5.53
#